data_AF-A0AAE0DHP3-F1
#
_entry.id   AF-A0AAE0DHP3-F1
#
_cell.length_a   1.000
_cell.length_b   1.000
_cell.length_c   1.000
_cell.angle_alpha   90.00
_cell.angle_beta   90.00
_cell.angle_gamma   90.00
#
_symmetry.space_group_name_H-M   'P 1'
#
loop_
_entity.id
_entity.type
_entity.pdbx_description
1 polymer ?
#
loop_
_entity_poly.entity_id
_entity_poly.type
_entity_poly.pdbx_seq_one_letter_code
_entity_poly.pdbx_strand_id
1 'polypeptide(L)'
;MDYGVVSIAKIEGSQRYRSLMRSLAEGQNSPNELREDWFSTCHKTIKRFIPQSLSKELERWQAPTTPPINAMLLALQAATEAYLDTPLNTSDLVTSTGFSKSNRDLLDLELNRLGLRRTLGGFSSALKAAIFANDMPWNRSYLSGIDETRLVLAVDYSRSALTAGLFIDENGVLDDHRFLQDVDIGADASLSNLPWSEELLLKRRRLLQEVTSLPVTDAGFELPGRVSELVLIGDRANDNELLEILEEIVGTGPAARIRDTTQYNSADPIFTAVKGIASLAKQKIDEGEQSYAQLNLSVLQRHLPTTHSIIRIAPFAVVYLFNPEREGWEKSGVEGSLFIVRTDGGRGEGYAVFVLNRRGLENFILRLEKADQVEVTEEYIILQDGETVHGLWIFEEAEGSTQGIREEIGQTMLECAQRAEFVGQTGGEVVQGQDYRFLNGNDGYEQQGPSAGSPDLMALLGQPRNEPTSAVQGVDTNHEQYLLDFFRKEGANLQ
;
A
#
# COMPACT_ATOMS: atom_id res chain seq x y z
N MET A 1 9.78 -5.83 -15.44
CA MET A 1 9.17 -6.00 -14.11
C MET A 1 7.90 -6.78 -14.33
N ASP A 2 7.83 -8.00 -13.80
CA ASP A 2 6.61 -8.80 -13.83
C ASP A 2 5.74 -8.28 -12.68
N TYR A 3 4.81 -7.38 -12.97
CA TYR A 3 3.94 -6.80 -11.95
C TYR A 3 2.98 -7.89 -11.49
N GLY A 4 3.34 -8.55 -10.38
CA GLY A 4 2.69 -9.75 -9.87
C GLY A 4 1.17 -9.59 -9.84
N VAL A 5 0.48 -10.57 -10.43
CA VAL A 5 -0.97 -10.68 -10.50
C VAL A 5 -1.57 -10.41 -9.11
N VAL A 6 -2.30 -9.30 -8.97
CA VAL A 6 -3.07 -9.04 -7.74
C VAL A 6 -4.19 -10.06 -7.66
N SER A 7 -4.10 -10.98 -6.70
CA SER A 7 -5.18 -11.92 -6.40
C SER A 7 -6.33 -11.17 -5.73
N ILE A 8 -7.56 -11.43 -6.17
CA ILE A 8 -8.76 -10.80 -5.62
C ILE A 8 -9.60 -11.89 -4.98
N ALA A 9 -9.84 -11.76 -3.68
CA ALA A 9 -10.81 -12.58 -2.98
C ALA A 9 -12.19 -11.93 -3.02
N LYS A 10 -13.19 -12.67 -3.48
CA LYS A 10 -14.58 -12.25 -3.43
C LYS A 10 -15.16 -12.55 -2.06
N ILE A 11 -15.30 -11.52 -1.23
CA ILE A 11 -15.99 -11.61 0.06
C ILE A 11 -17.40 -11.10 -0.13
N GLU A 12 -18.33 -12.02 -0.38
CA GLU A 12 -19.74 -11.68 -0.43
C GLU A 12 -20.29 -11.49 0.99
N GLY A 13 -20.92 -10.34 1.24
CA GLY A 13 -21.66 -10.14 2.47
C GLY A 13 -22.76 -11.21 2.62
N SER A 14 -22.86 -11.81 3.81
CA SER A 14 -23.82 -12.87 4.13
C SER A 14 -25.26 -12.48 3.77
N GLN A 15 -26.15 -13.47 3.58
CA GLN A 15 -27.57 -13.19 3.33
C GLN A 15 -28.19 -12.29 4.43
N ARG A 16 -27.77 -12.48 5.68
CA ARG A 16 -28.17 -11.65 6.82
C ARG A 16 -27.66 -10.22 6.69
N TYR A 17 -26.42 -10.03 6.27
CA TYR A 17 -25.84 -8.71 5.97
C TYR A 17 -26.60 -8.02 4.84
N ARG A 18 -26.87 -8.72 3.73
CA ARG A 18 -27.63 -8.16 2.59
C ARG A 18 -29.05 -7.73 3.00
N SER A 19 -29.74 -8.52 3.81
CA SER A 19 -31.07 -8.18 4.33
C SER A 19 -31.02 -6.98 5.30
N LEU A 20 -30.01 -6.91 6.17
CA LEU A 20 -29.80 -5.76 7.06
C LEU A 20 -29.58 -4.48 6.24
N MET A 21 -28.69 -4.51 5.26
CA MET A 21 -28.40 -3.35 4.40
C MET A 21 -29.63 -2.91 3.61
N ARG A 22 -30.46 -3.85 3.12
CA ARG A 22 -31.75 -3.52 2.50
C ARG A 22 -32.70 -2.85 3.48
N SER A 23 -32.86 -3.37 4.70
CA SER A 23 -33.75 -2.76 5.69
C SER A 23 -33.32 -1.35 6.09
N LEU A 24 -32.01 -1.08 6.11
CA LEU A 24 -31.46 0.23 6.42
C LEU A 24 -31.69 1.22 5.26
N ALA A 25 -31.61 0.77 4.01
CA ALA A 25 -31.91 1.58 2.83
C ALA A 25 -33.42 1.86 2.67
N GLU A 26 -34.27 0.84 2.89
CA GLU A 26 -35.73 0.96 2.81
C GLU A 26 -36.32 1.82 3.94
N GLY A 27 -35.71 1.79 5.13
CA GLY A 27 -36.14 2.58 6.29
C GLY A 27 -35.98 4.09 6.14
N GLN A 28 -35.20 4.57 5.17
CA GLN A 28 -35.07 6.00 4.85
C GLN A 28 -36.22 6.53 3.97
N ASN A 29 -36.98 5.66 3.29
CA ASN A 29 -38.10 6.08 2.42
C ASN A 29 -39.43 6.29 3.18
N SER A 30 -39.42 6.52 4.50
CA SER A 30 -40.67 6.71 5.28
C SER A 30 -41.17 8.17 5.23
N PRO A 31 -42.49 8.46 5.17
CA PRO A 31 -43.05 9.80 4.97
C PRO A 31 -42.83 10.83 6.10
N ASN A 32 -42.01 10.53 7.11
CA ASN A 32 -41.76 11.42 8.25
C ASN A 32 -40.68 12.49 8.00
N GLU A 33 -40.16 12.60 6.77
CA GLU A 33 -39.19 13.62 6.37
C GLU A 33 -39.76 15.02 6.07
N LEU A 34 -40.99 15.33 6.51
CA LEU A 34 -41.43 16.73 6.57
C LEU A 34 -40.71 17.54 7.68
N ARG A 35 -39.81 16.92 8.45
CA ARG A 35 -38.99 17.61 9.46
C ARG A 35 -37.62 18.09 8.96
N GLU A 36 -37.02 17.45 7.96
CA GLU A 36 -35.72 17.91 7.42
C GLU A 36 -35.88 19.11 6.47
N ASP A 37 -36.99 19.16 5.73
CA ASP A 37 -37.22 20.20 4.73
C ASP A 37 -37.58 21.57 5.34
N TRP A 38 -38.23 21.57 6.51
CA TRP A 38 -38.59 22.79 7.23
C TRP A 38 -37.34 23.52 7.77
N PHE A 39 -36.35 22.77 8.25
CA PHE A 39 -35.09 23.34 8.76
C PHE A 39 -34.12 23.73 7.64
N SER A 40 -34.00 22.94 6.56
CA SER A 40 -33.22 23.30 5.36
C SER A 40 -33.67 24.61 4.72
N THR A 41 -34.99 24.79 4.60
CA THR A 41 -35.60 26.00 4.01
C THR A 41 -35.45 27.22 4.92
N CYS A 42 -35.51 27.04 6.25
CA CYS A 42 -35.21 28.10 7.21
C CYS A 42 -33.70 28.42 7.28
N HIS A 43 -32.81 27.43 7.14
CA HIS A 43 -31.35 27.55 7.29
C HIS A 43 -30.72 28.49 6.25
N LYS A 44 -31.21 28.48 5.00
CA LYS A 44 -30.75 29.43 3.96
C LYS A 44 -31.11 30.88 4.29
N THR A 45 -32.24 31.10 4.97
CA THR A 45 -32.73 32.44 5.33
C THR A 45 -32.12 32.94 6.65
N ILE A 46 -31.87 32.03 7.60
CA ILE A 46 -31.41 32.35 8.96
C ILE A 46 -29.87 32.48 9.05
N LYS A 47 -29.08 31.82 8.18
CA LYS A 47 -27.60 31.95 8.15
C LYS A 47 -27.09 33.39 8.02
N ARG A 48 -27.91 34.32 7.52
CA ARG A 48 -27.57 35.75 7.43
C ARG A 48 -27.54 36.48 8.78
N PHE A 49 -28.11 35.89 9.84
CA PHE A 49 -28.34 36.53 11.13
C PHE A 49 -27.69 35.80 12.33
N ILE A 50 -26.97 34.69 12.11
CA ILE A 50 -26.32 33.92 13.20
C ILE A 50 -24.82 34.30 13.30
N PRO A 51 -24.32 34.67 14.50
CA PRO A 51 -22.89 34.87 14.75
C PRO A 51 -22.07 33.60 14.47
N GLN A 52 -20.86 33.74 13.91
CA GLN A 52 -19.98 32.61 13.53
C GLN A 52 -19.63 31.65 14.68
N SER A 53 -19.70 32.09 15.93
CA SER A 53 -19.49 31.23 17.11
C SER A 53 -20.61 30.20 17.28
N LEU A 54 -21.86 30.60 17.01
CA LEU A 54 -23.05 29.75 17.11
C LEU A 54 -23.22 28.82 15.91
N SER A 55 -22.74 29.21 14.73
CA SER A 55 -22.77 28.31 13.55
C SER A 55 -21.91 27.06 13.75
N LYS A 56 -20.74 27.20 14.40
CA LYS A 56 -19.87 26.07 14.77
C LYS A 56 -20.51 25.15 15.81
N GLU A 57 -21.31 25.68 16.74
CA GLU A 57 -22.05 24.86 17.71
C GLU A 57 -23.26 24.16 17.07
N LEU A 58 -23.98 24.82 16.15
CA LEU A 58 -25.08 24.22 15.40
C LEU A 58 -24.62 23.10 14.44
N GLU A 59 -23.45 23.24 13.81
CA GLU A 59 -22.82 22.18 13.01
C GLU A 59 -22.43 20.95 13.86
N ARG A 60 -22.07 21.14 15.14
CA ARG A 60 -21.80 20.03 16.07
C ARG A 60 -23.06 19.27 16.49
N TRP A 61 -24.23 19.90 16.44
CA TRP A 61 -25.52 19.28 16.77
C TRP A 61 -26.18 18.55 15.59
N GLN A 62 -25.66 18.73 14.36
CA GLN A 62 -26.02 17.95 13.18
C GLN A 62 -24.96 16.89 12.91
N ALA A 63 -24.86 15.86 13.76
CA ALA A 63 -24.25 14.61 13.31
C ALA A 63 -25.31 13.88 12.48
N PRO A 64 -25.19 13.79 11.13
CA PRO A 64 -26.08 12.93 10.36
C PRO A 64 -25.94 11.51 10.91
N THR A 65 -27.05 10.78 11.02
CA THR A 65 -27.06 9.45 11.61
C THR A 65 -26.06 8.53 10.90
N THR A 66 -24.91 8.28 11.51
CA THR A 66 -23.82 7.40 11.04
C THR A 66 -23.99 5.87 11.24
N PRO A 67 -24.99 5.31 11.97
CA PRO A 67 -25.02 3.88 12.29
C PRO A 67 -24.91 2.92 11.09
N PRO A 68 -25.57 3.18 9.94
CA PRO A 68 -25.53 2.24 8.81
C PRO A 68 -24.14 2.09 8.19
N ILE A 69 -23.41 3.19 8.03
CA ILE A 69 -22.07 3.20 7.42
C ILE A 69 -21.06 2.51 8.35
N ASN A 70 -21.11 2.85 9.64
CA ASN A 70 -20.22 2.25 10.64
C ASN A 70 -20.41 0.72 10.70
N ALA A 71 -21.67 0.27 10.80
CA ALA A 71 -21.98 -1.16 10.84
C ALA A 71 -21.54 -1.89 9.55
N MET A 72 -21.68 -1.23 8.40
CA MET A 72 -21.24 -1.77 7.11
C MET A 72 -19.73 -1.95 7.06
N LEU A 73 -18.97 -0.90 7.39
CA LEU A 73 -17.50 -0.92 7.34
C LEU A 73 -16.92 -1.88 8.37
N LEU A 74 -17.49 -1.93 9.59
CA LEU A 74 -17.08 -2.87 10.63
C LEU A 74 -17.32 -4.33 10.20
N ALA A 75 -18.47 -4.62 9.58
CA ALA A 75 -18.75 -5.96 9.07
C ALA A 75 -17.79 -6.36 7.94
N LEU A 76 -17.44 -5.41 7.05
CA LEU A 76 -16.49 -5.65 5.97
C LEU A 76 -15.08 -5.89 6.50
N GLN A 77 -14.63 -5.10 7.48
CA GLN A 77 -13.35 -5.28 8.16
C GLN A 77 -13.28 -6.66 8.81
N ALA A 78 -14.26 -7.00 9.67
CA ALA A 78 -14.28 -8.27 10.38
C ALA A 78 -14.31 -9.48 9.43
N ALA A 79 -15.05 -9.41 8.33
CA ALA A 79 -15.08 -10.48 7.33
C ALA A 79 -13.74 -10.63 6.59
N THR A 80 -13.03 -9.53 6.37
CA THR A 80 -11.74 -9.53 5.68
C THR A 80 -10.62 -10.00 6.59
N GLU A 81 -10.56 -9.51 7.83
CA GLU A 81 -9.60 -9.98 8.85
C GLU A 81 -9.76 -11.47 9.14
N ALA A 82 -11.01 -11.96 9.22
CA ALA A 82 -11.28 -13.39 9.39
C ALA A 82 -10.84 -14.24 8.18
N TYR A 83 -10.81 -13.66 6.98
CA TYR A 83 -10.36 -14.35 5.77
C TYR A 83 -8.82 -14.36 5.66
N LEU A 84 -8.17 -13.24 6.02
CA LEU A 84 -6.72 -13.07 5.92
C LEU A 84 -5.96 -13.59 7.15
N ASP A 85 -6.67 -13.94 8.23
CA ASP A 85 -6.12 -14.31 9.54
C ASP A 85 -5.13 -13.27 10.10
N THR A 86 -5.35 -12.01 9.73
CA THR A 86 -4.48 -10.88 10.08
C THR A 86 -5.31 -9.60 10.26
N PRO A 87 -4.93 -8.72 11.21
CA PRO A 87 -5.62 -7.45 11.41
C PRO A 87 -5.37 -6.49 10.25
N LEU A 88 -6.41 -5.72 9.87
CA LEU A 88 -6.29 -4.71 8.82
C LEU A 88 -5.89 -3.36 9.41
N ASN A 89 -4.85 -2.75 8.85
CA ASN A 89 -4.35 -1.42 9.23
C ASN A 89 -4.53 -0.38 8.12
N THR A 90 -4.74 -0.80 6.87
CA THR A 90 -4.92 0.05 5.70
C THR A 90 -6.12 -0.38 4.87
N SER A 91 -6.83 0.58 4.30
CA SER A 91 -7.89 0.32 3.33
C SER A 91 -8.00 1.47 2.33
N ASP A 92 -8.30 1.12 1.08
CA ASP A 92 -8.67 2.09 0.06
C ASP A 92 -10.11 1.82 -0.43
N LEU A 93 -10.79 2.89 -0.83
CA LEU A 93 -12.21 2.90 -1.17
C LEU A 93 -12.37 3.59 -2.52
N VAL A 94 -13.19 2.95 -3.33
CA VAL A 94 -13.71 3.50 -4.58
C VAL A 94 -15.09 4.07 -4.30
N THR A 95 -15.41 5.22 -4.89
CA THR A 95 -16.78 5.76 -4.86
C THR A 95 -17.30 5.98 -6.28
N SER A 96 -18.62 5.89 -6.43
CA SER A 96 -19.27 6.37 -7.65
C SER A 96 -19.09 7.88 -7.76
N THR A 97 -18.86 8.33 -8.97
CA THR A 97 -18.83 9.73 -9.37
C THR A 97 -20.19 10.38 -9.08
N GLY A 98 -20.18 11.51 -8.36
CA GLY A 98 -21.40 12.13 -7.79
C GLY A 98 -21.46 12.07 -6.25
N PHE A 99 -20.57 11.31 -5.62
CA PHE A 99 -20.48 11.25 -4.16
C PHE A 99 -20.04 12.60 -3.57
N SER A 100 -20.92 13.22 -2.76
CA SER A 100 -20.73 14.56 -2.21
C SER A 100 -19.49 14.65 -1.30
N LYS A 101 -18.89 15.84 -1.19
CA LYS A 101 -17.77 16.06 -0.26
C LYS A 101 -18.15 15.69 1.18
N SER A 102 -19.34 16.07 1.63
CA SER A 102 -19.83 15.72 2.97
C SER A 102 -19.91 14.21 3.20
N ASN A 103 -20.33 13.44 2.20
CA ASN A 103 -20.35 11.98 2.33
C ASN A 103 -18.94 11.38 2.34
N ARG A 104 -17.98 11.95 1.61
CA ARG A 104 -16.55 11.57 1.67
C ARG A 104 -15.97 11.82 3.06
N ASP A 105 -16.22 13.00 3.60
CA ASP A 105 -15.75 13.39 4.93
C ASP A 105 -16.32 12.45 6.02
N LEU A 106 -17.58 11.99 5.86
CA LEU A 106 -18.19 10.99 6.75
C LEU A 106 -17.56 9.61 6.62
N LEU A 107 -17.28 9.13 5.40
CA LEU A 107 -16.58 7.86 5.19
C LEU A 107 -15.18 7.90 5.79
N ASP A 108 -14.44 9.00 5.59
CA ASP A 108 -13.11 9.18 6.16
C ASP A 108 -13.14 9.18 7.69
N LEU A 109 -14.14 9.85 8.29
CA LEU A 109 -14.32 9.83 9.74
C LEU A 109 -14.55 8.41 10.27
N GLU A 110 -15.41 7.63 9.61
CA GLU A 110 -15.72 6.27 10.05
C GLU A 110 -14.56 5.29 9.82
N LEU A 111 -13.81 5.40 8.71
CA LEU A 111 -12.58 4.63 8.52
C LEU A 111 -11.55 4.92 9.62
N ASN A 112 -11.35 6.19 9.97
CA ASN A 112 -10.44 6.59 11.03
C ASN A 112 -10.86 6.03 12.39
N ARG A 113 -12.17 5.97 12.68
CA ARG A 113 -12.70 5.35 13.91
C ARG A 113 -12.43 3.85 13.99
N LEU A 114 -12.36 3.17 12.84
CA LEU A 114 -12.02 1.75 12.73
C LEU A 114 -10.50 1.49 12.72
N GLY A 115 -9.68 2.54 12.81
CA GLY A 115 -8.22 2.41 12.77
C GLY A 115 -7.65 2.12 11.37
N LEU A 116 -8.46 2.26 10.33
CA LEU A 116 -8.07 1.97 8.95
C LEU A 116 -7.47 3.21 8.29
N ARG A 117 -6.17 3.16 7.96
CA ARG A 117 -5.45 4.24 7.26
C ARG A 117 -5.66 4.13 5.74
N ARG A 118 -5.49 5.25 5.02
CA ARG A 118 -5.57 5.31 3.55
C ARG A 118 -4.19 5.19 2.92
N THR A 119 -4.03 4.34 1.91
CA THR A 119 -2.78 4.28 1.13
C THR A 119 -2.77 5.42 0.12
N LEU A 120 -3.85 5.60 -0.63
CA LEU A 120 -3.91 6.49 -1.80
C LEU A 120 -4.22 7.96 -1.48
N GLY A 121 -4.36 8.34 -0.21
CA GLY A 121 -4.52 9.74 0.22
C GLY A 121 -5.87 10.41 -0.14
N GLY A 122 -6.77 9.70 -0.83
CA GLY A 122 -8.10 10.17 -1.19
C GLY A 122 -9.01 9.07 -1.75
N PHE A 123 -10.23 9.44 -2.13
CA PHE A 123 -11.17 8.57 -2.83
C PHE A 123 -10.92 8.59 -4.34
N SER A 124 -10.84 7.41 -4.95
CA SER A 124 -10.78 7.29 -6.41
C SER A 124 -12.19 7.11 -6.99
N SER A 125 -12.39 7.67 -8.19
CA SER A 125 -13.56 7.39 -9.02
C SER A 125 -13.57 5.91 -9.44
N ALA A 126 -14.73 5.26 -9.33
CA ALA A 126 -14.93 3.90 -9.82
C ALA A 126 -14.57 3.73 -11.28
N LEU A 127 -14.97 4.70 -12.10
CA LEU A 127 -14.69 4.72 -13.53
C LEU A 127 -13.18 4.81 -13.79
N LYS A 128 -12.47 5.75 -13.15
CA LYS A 128 -11.01 5.89 -13.33
C LYS A 128 -10.25 4.67 -12.83
N ALA A 129 -10.62 4.14 -11.67
CA ALA A 129 -10.00 2.94 -11.13
C ALA A 129 -10.22 1.73 -12.07
N ALA A 130 -11.40 1.63 -12.69
CA ALA A 130 -11.68 0.57 -13.64
C ALA A 130 -10.89 0.70 -14.94
N ILE A 131 -10.70 1.92 -15.46
CA ILE A 131 -9.83 2.17 -16.61
C ILE A 131 -8.41 1.71 -16.26
N PHE A 132 -7.87 2.13 -15.11
CA PHE A 132 -6.55 1.72 -14.67
C PHE A 132 -6.38 0.18 -14.59
N ALA A 133 -7.42 -0.53 -14.12
CA ALA A 133 -7.40 -1.99 -14.02
C ALA A 133 -7.35 -2.72 -15.37
N ASN A 134 -7.99 -2.15 -16.40
CA ASN A 134 -8.03 -2.72 -17.75
C ASN A 134 -6.83 -2.29 -18.61
N ASP A 135 -6.23 -1.14 -18.32
CA ASP A 135 -5.25 -0.52 -19.19
C ASP A 135 -3.82 -0.46 -18.66
N MET A 136 -3.50 -0.89 -17.42
CA MET A 136 -2.17 -0.82 -16.78
C MET A 136 -1.16 0.02 -17.61
N PRO A 137 -1.22 1.36 -17.50
CA PRO A 137 -0.85 2.33 -18.55
C PRO A 137 0.61 2.26 -19.05
N TRP A 138 1.46 1.46 -18.41
CA TRP A 138 2.88 1.31 -18.73
C TRP A 138 3.17 0.23 -19.78
N ASN A 139 2.28 -0.76 -19.99
CA ASN A 139 2.59 -1.86 -20.91
C ASN A 139 2.40 -1.49 -22.39
N ARG A 140 1.73 -0.37 -22.71
CA ARG A 140 1.46 0.03 -24.11
C ARG A 140 2.34 1.19 -24.59
N SER A 141 2.70 2.15 -23.75
CA SER A 141 3.43 3.36 -24.16
C SER A 141 4.90 3.07 -24.52
N TYR A 142 5.60 2.24 -23.75
CA TYR A 142 7.02 1.93 -24.02
C TYR A 142 7.26 0.98 -25.20
N LEU A 143 6.27 0.15 -25.57
CA LEU A 143 6.41 -0.82 -26.65
C LEU A 143 5.96 -0.29 -28.02
N SER A 144 5.06 0.71 -28.05
CA SER A 144 4.49 1.20 -29.31
C SER A 144 5.14 2.49 -29.83
N GLY A 145 5.70 3.33 -28.96
CA GLY A 145 6.40 4.57 -29.37
C GLY A 145 5.49 5.60 -30.05
N ILE A 146 4.17 5.52 -29.87
CA ILE A 146 3.19 6.46 -30.42
C ILE A 146 2.44 7.14 -29.28
N ASP A 147 2.61 8.46 -29.16
CA ASP A 147 1.79 9.37 -28.33
C ASP A 147 0.39 9.50 -28.97
N GLU A 148 -0.48 8.51 -28.74
CA GLU A 148 -1.87 8.56 -29.21
C GLU A 148 -2.80 9.00 -28.09
N THR A 149 -3.34 10.22 -28.19
CA THR A 149 -4.49 10.66 -27.40
C THR A 149 -5.69 9.77 -27.70
N ARG A 150 -6.35 9.25 -26.67
CA ARG A 150 -7.51 8.34 -26.80
C ARG A 150 -8.72 8.87 -26.07
N LEU A 151 -9.89 8.55 -26.60
CA LEU A 151 -11.15 8.75 -25.91
C LEU A 151 -11.59 7.43 -25.27
N VAL A 152 -11.67 7.40 -23.94
CA VAL A 152 -12.07 6.23 -23.17
C VAL A 152 -13.46 6.48 -22.58
N LEU A 153 -14.43 5.64 -22.92
CA LEU A 153 -15.75 5.65 -22.31
C LEU A 153 -15.78 4.61 -21.18
N ALA A 154 -16.05 5.03 -19.95
CA ALA A 154 -16.31 4.10 -18.86
C ALA A 154 -17.77 4.18 -18.40
N VAL A 155 -18.42 3.04 -18.26
CA VAL A 155 -19.83 2.92 -17.88
C VAL A 155 -19.97 2.00 -16.69
N ASP A 156 -20.56 2.51 -15.62
CA ASP A 156 -20.99 1.74 -14.44
C ASP A 156 -22.51 1.56 -14.52
N TYR A 157 -22.92 0.32 -14.79
CA TYR A 157 -24.32 -0.05 -14.80
C TYR A 157 -24.62 -1.02 -13.66
N SER A 158 -25.48 -0.56 -12.77
CA SER A 158 -25.88 -1.29 -11.58
C SER A 158 -27.39 -1.40 -11.46
N ARG A 159 -27.84 -2.15 -10.46
CA ARG A 159 -29.25 -2.15 -10.05
C ARG A 159 -29.80 -0.76 -9.72
N SER A 160 -29.00 0.12 -9.12
CA SER A 160 -29.46 1.41 -8.58
C SER A 160 -29.21 2.62 -9.48
N ALA A 161 -28.35 2.52 -10.50
CA ALA A 161 -28.02 3.67 -11.35
C ALA A 161 -27.35 3.24 -12.67
N LEU A 162 -27.41 4.12 -13.66
CA LEU A 162 -26.49 4.15 -14.80
C LEU A 162 -25.59 5.38 -14.67
N THR A 163 -24.28 5.15 -14.73
CA THR A 163 -23.27 6.20 -14.62
C THR A 163 -22.29 6.05 -15.77
N ALA A 164 -21.96 7.14 -16.47
CA ALA A 164 -21.04 7.12 -17.60
C ALA A 164 -20.10 8.32 -17.58
N GLY A 165 -18.84 8.08 -17.91
CA GLY A 165 -17.80 9.10 -18.03
C GLY A 165 -17.01 8.92 -19.31
N LEU A 166 -16.79 10.02 -20.02
CA LEU A 166 -15.86 10.11 -21.14
C LEU A 166 -14.58 10.77 -20.64
N PHE A 167 -13.46 10.11 -20.88
CA PHE A 167 -12.13 10.52 -20.47
C PHE A 167 -11.24 10.70 -21.69
N ILE A 168 -10.31 11.64 -21.58
CA ILE A 168 -9.21 11.80 -22.52
C ILE A 168 -7.99 11.16 -21.86
N ASP A 169 -7.42 10.15 -22.52
CA ASP A 169 -6.18 9.50 -22.10
C ASP A 169 -5.03 10.04 -22.96
N GLU A 170 -4.12 10.78 -22.33
CA GLU A 170 -2.87 11.24 -22.91
C GLU A 170 -1.72 10.56 -22.18
N ASN A 171 -1.17 9.51 -22.79
CA ASN A 171 -0.01 8.78 -22.26
C ASN A 171 -0.19 8.24 -20.82
N GLY A 172 -1.39 7.78 -20.48
CA GLY A 172 -1.74 7.26 -19.17
C GLY A 172 -2.23 8.33 -18.19
N VAL A 173 -2.28 9.60 -18.60
CA VAL A 173 -2.92 10.68 -17.84
C VAL A 173 -4.37 10.79 -18.28
N LEU A 174 -5.29 10.53 -17.34
CA LEU A 174 -6.74 10.52 -17.58
C LEU A 174 -7.41 11.81 -17.13
N ASP A 175 -7.80 12.62 -18.12
CA ASP A 175 -8.57 13.84 -17.91
C ASP A 175 -10.08 13.61 -18.02
N ASP A 176 -10.82 14.17 -17.06
CA ASP A 176 -12.28 14.11 -17.03
C ASP A 176 -12.84 15.04 -18.10
N HIS A 177 -13.51 14.50 -19.12
CA HIS A 177 -14.11 15.33 -20.16
C HIS A 177 -15.62 15.54 -19.94
N ARG A 178 -16.40 14.45 -19.91
CA ARG A 178 -17.85 14.52 -19.66
C ARG A 178 -18.28 13.41 -18.73
N PHE A 179 -19.26 13.72 -17.88
CA PHE A 179 -19.69 12.81 -16.85
C PHE A 179 -21.18 12.98 -16.55
N LEU A 180 -21.94 11.89 -16.59
CA LEU A 180 -23.37 11.86 -16.27
C LEU A 180 -23.71 10.65 -15.40
N GLN A 181 -24.66 10.85 -14.48
CA GLN A 181 -25.24 9.81 -13.64
C GLN A 181 -26.75 10.01 -13.55
N ASP A 182 -27.49 8.92 -13.65
CA ASP A 182 -28.93 8.89 -13.45
C ASP A 182 -29.31 7.64 -12.63
N VAL A 183 -29.91 7.88 -11.46
CA VAL A 183 -30.30 6.85 -10.49
C VAL A 183 -31.67 6.23 -10.82
N ASP A 184 -32.47 6.89 -11.64
CA ASP A 184 -33.83 6.45 -11.99
C ASP A 184 -33.84 5.46 -13.16
N ILE A 185 -32.69 5.23 -13.79
CA ILE A 185 -32.54 4.35 -14.97
C ILE A 185 -31.63 3.14 -14.72
N GLY A 186 -31.34 2.83 -13.45
CA GLY A 186 -30.72 1.57 -13.03
C GLY A 186 -31.55 0.34 -13.41
N ALA A 187 -31.01 -0.86 -13.21
CA ALA A 187 -31.72 -2.09 -13.58
C ALA A 187 -32.98 -2.33 -12.74
N ASP A 188 -33.01 -1.93 -11.46
CA ASP A 188 -34.19 -2.15 -10.59
C ASP A 188 -35.37 -1.24 -11.00
N ALA A 189 -35.14 -0.16 -11.75
CA ALA A 189 -36.21 0.66 -12.32
C ALA A 189 -37.14 -0.16 -13.25
N SER A 190 -36.62 -1.22 -13.87
CA SER A 190 -37.37 -2.14 -14.74
C SER A 190 -38.31 -3.09 -13.99
N LEU A 191 -38.19 -3.21 -12.66
CA LEU A 191 -38.99 -4.11 -11.82
C LEU A 191 -40.37 -3.53 -11.46
N SER A 192 -40.66 -2.28 -11.86
CA SER A 192 -41.97 -1.65 -11.72
C SER A 192 -42.89 -2.08 -12.88
N ASN A 193 -43.61 -3.19 -12.68
CA ASN A 193 -44.44 -3.90 -13.68
C ASN A 193 -45.24 -3.02 -14.70
N LEU A 194 -44.85 -3.08 -15.99
CA LEU A 194 -45.50 -2.64 -17.28
C LEU A 194 -45.60 -1.11 -17.56
N PRO A 195 -45.52 -0.57 -18.81
CA PRO A 195 -44.80 -0.90 -20.06
C PRO A 195 -43.65 0.12 -20.32
N TRP A 196 -42.75 0.27 -19.35
CA TRP A 196 -41.70 1.30 -19.32
C TRP A 196 -40.35 0.83 -19.90
N SER A 197 -40.27 -0.37 -20.49
CA SER A 197 -38.99 -0.89 -21.02
C SER A 197 -38.44 -0.01 -22.15
N GLU A 198 -39.26 0.38 -23.12
CA GLU A 198 -38.80 1.24 -24.23
C GLU A 198 -38.43 2.66 -23.77
N GLU A 199 -39.18 3.24 -22.82
CA GLU A 199 -38.88 4.58 -22.30
C GLU A 199 -37.56 4.58 -21.49
N LEU A 200 -37.35 3.56 -20.65
CA LEU A 200 -36.10 3.40 -19.90
C LEU A 200 -34.91 3.19 -20.84
N LEU A 201 -35.07 2.34 -21.86
CA LEU A 201 -34.04 2.14 -22.89
C LEU A 201 -33.73 3.44 -23.64
N LEU A 202 -34.76 4.23 -23.97
CA LEU A 202 -34.57 5.53 -24.60
C LEU A 202 -33.82 6.51 -23.69
N LYS A 203 -34.09 6.52 -22.37
CA LYS A 203 -33.37 7.35 -21.40
C LYS A 203 -31.90 6.92 -21.26
N ARG A 204 -31.64 5.61 -21.14
CA ARG A 204 -30.27 5.05 -21.11
C ARG A 204 -29.49 5.43 -22.38
N ARG A 205 -30.13 5.28 -23.54
CA ARG A 205 -29.57 5.68 -24.84
C ARG A 205 -29.24 7.17 -24.88
N ARG A 206 -30.15 8.03 -24.45
CA ARG A 206 -29.92 9.49 -24.41
C ARG A 206 -28.75 9.86 -23.51
N LEU A 207 -28.65 9.29 -22.32
CA LEU A 207 -27.53 9.54 -21.40
C LEU A 207 -26.21 9.17 -22.06
N LEU A 208 -26.12 7.96 -22.65
CA LEU A 208 -24.90 7.50 -23.30
C LEU A 208 -24.56 8.32 -24.55
N GLN A 209 -25.55 8.74 -25.35
CA GLN A 209 -25.36 9.66 -26.48
C GLN A 209 -24.87 11.03 -26.03
N GLU A 210 -25.38 11.55 -24.91
CA GLU A 210 -24.96 12.85 -24.37
C GLU A 210 -23.51 12.81 -23.87
N VAL A 211 -23.11 11.73 -23.17
CA VAL A 211 -21.71 11.53 -22.74
C VAL A 211 -20.78 11.36 -23.94
N THR A 212 -21.23 10.74 -25.03
CA THR A 212 -20.39 10.41 -26.20
C THR A 212 -20.51 11.38 -27.37
N SER A 213 -21.34 12.42 -27.29
CA SER A 213 -21.60 13.30 -28.44
C SER A 213 -20.33 13.97 -28.97
N LEU A 214 -20.14 13.98 -30.29
CA LEU A 214 -18.94 14.49 -30.94
C LEU A 214 -19.25 15.79 -31.73
N PRO A 215 -18.25 16.65 -32.01
CA PRO A 215 -16.82 16.51 -31.68
C PRO A 215 -16.54 16.72 -30.19
N VAL A 216 -15.54 16.01 -29.66
CA VAL A 216 -14.91 16.37 -28.38
C VAL A 216 -13.94 17.51 -28.67
N THR A 217 -14.19 18.70 -28.14
CA THR A 217 -13.24 19.81 -28.23
C THR A 217 -12.57 19.99 -26.88
N ASP A 218 -11.25 19.94 -26.84
CA ASP A 218 -10.46 20.34 -25.67
C ASP A 218 -9.29 21.22 -26.08
N ALA A 219 -9.08 22.32 -25.35
CA ALA A 219 -8.00 23.30 -25.52
C ALA A 219 -7.66 23.74 -26.97
N GLY A 220 -8.56 23.58 -27.94
CA GLY A 220 -8.35 23.94 -29.35
C GLY A 220 -7.68 22.86 -30.21
N PHE A 221 -7.53 21.63 -29.71
CA PHE A 221 -6.99 20.49 -30.47
C PHE A 221 -8.13 19.60 -31.02
N GLU A 222 -7.89 18.98 -32.19
CA GLU A 222 -8.77 17.96 -32.72
C GLU A 222 -8.54 16.63 -31.98
N LEU A 223 -9.49 16.26 -31.14
CA LEU A 223 -9.51 14.95 -30.48
C LEU A 223 -10.04 13.86 -31.42
N PRO A 224 -9.79 12.58 -31.12
CA PRO A 224 -10.30 11.48 -31.91
C PRO A 224 -11.81 11.61 -32.20
N GLY A 225 -12.19 11.49 -33.46
CA GLY A 225 -13.61 11.53 -33.89
C GLY A 225 -14.41 10.28 -33.54
N ARG A 226 -13.95 9.47 -32.58
CA ARG A 226 -14.63 8.27 -32.08
C ARG A 226 -14.12 7.88 -30.70
N VAL A 227 -14.94 7.15 -29.95
CA VAL A 227 -14.50 6.46 -28.74
C VAL A 227 -13.53 5.34 -29.12
N SER A 228 -12.34 5.36 -28.52
CA SER A 228 -11.27 4.40 -28.78
C SER A 228 -11.41 3.13 -27.93
N GLU A 229 -11.89 3.29 -26.70
CA GLU A 229 -11.93 2.24 -25.68
C GLU A 229 -13.20 2.34 -24.84
N LEU A 230 -13.75 1.19 -24.45
CA LEU A 230 -14.96 1.07 -23.63
C LEU A 230 -14.66 0.18 -22.43
N VAL A 231 -14.91 0.70 -21.23
CA VAL A 231 -14.73 0.01 -19.95
C VAL A 231 -16.08 -0.12 -19.27
N LEU A 232 -16.51 -1.35 -18.96
CA LEU A 232 -17.77 -1.61 -18.28
C LEU A 232 -17.53 -2.11 -16.86
N ILE A 233 -18.27 -1.56 -15.91
CA ILE A 233 -18.30 -2.01 -14.51
C ILE A 233 -19.73 -2.09 -13.97
N GLY A 234 -19.86 -2.73 -12.81
CA GLY A 234 -21.14 -2.86 -12.11
C GLY A 234 -21.78 -4.24 -12.27
N ASP A 235 -22.74 -4.56 -11.40
CA ASP A 235 -23.40 -5.88 -11.34
C ASP A 235 -24.31 -6.18 -12.54
N ARG A 236 -24.55 -5.17 -13.39
CA ARG A 236 -25.35 -5.27 -14.62
C ARG A 236 -24.57 -4.94 -15.89
N ALA A 237 -23.24 -4.86 -15.83
CA ALA A 237 -22.39 -4.56 -16.98
C ALA A 237 -22.63 -5.46 -18.21
N ASN A 238 -23.03 -6.72 -17.99
CA ASN A 238 -23.28 -7.72 -19.05
C ASN A 238 -24.75 -7.77 -19.51
N ASP A 239 -25.55 -6.74 -19.21
CA ASP A 239 -26.93 -6.64 -19.67
C ASP A 239 -26.99 -6.49 -21.20
N ASN A 240 -27.76 -7.37 -21.86
CA ASN A 240 -27.82 -7.41 -23.32
C ASN A 240 -28.38 -6.12 -23.92
N GLU A 241 -29.37 -5.50 -23.28
CA GLU A 241 -29.98 -4.27 -23.79
C GLU A 241 -28.99 -3.10 -23.70
N LEU A 242 -28.22 -3.03 -22.61
CA LEU A 242 -27.13 -2.06 -22.49
C LEU A 242 -26.06 -2.28 -23.58
N LEU A 243 -25.64 -3.53 -23.80
CA LEU A 243 -24.60 -3.86 -24.77
C LEU A 243 -25.04 -3.53 -26.21
N GLU A 244 -26.31 -3.73 -26.55
CA GLU A 244 -26.89 -3.33 -27.84
C GLU A 244 -26.87 -1.79 -28.02
N ILE A 245 -27.27 -1.05 -26.99
CA ILE A 245 -27.21 0.43 -27.00
C ILE A 245 -25.76 0.90 -27.20
N LEU A 246 -24.81 0.32 -26.48
CA LEU A 246 -23.40 0.68 -26.58
C LEU A 246 -22.83 0.33 -27.96
N GLU A 247 -23.13 -0.85 -28.50
CA GLU A 247 -22.70 -1.26 -29.85
C GLU A 247 -23.21 -0.30 -30.93
N GLU A 248 -24.43 0.22 -30.79
CA GLU A 248 -24.97 1.25 -31.69
C GLU A 248 -24.28 2.61 -31.54
N ILE A 249 -23.92 3.02 -30.32
CA ILE A 249 -23.35 4.35 -30.03
C ILE A 249 -21.84 4.40 -30.34
N VAL A 250 -21.06 3.44 -29.85
CA VAL A 250 -19.59 3.43 -29.98
C VAL A 250 -19.08 2.56 -31.12
N GLY A 251 -19.96 1.76 -31.73
CA GLY A 251 -19.63 0.84 -32.82
C GLY A 251 -19.14 -0.53 -32.33
N THR A 252 -19.03 -1.46 -33.28
CA THR A 252 -18.73 -2.87 -33.00
C THR A 252 -17.30 -3.12 -32.50
N GLY A 253 -16.33 -2.25 -32.80
CA GLY A 253 -14.92 -2.44 -32.42
C GLY A 253 -14.70 -2.52 -30.91
N PRO A 254 -14.96 -1.44 -30.15
CA PRO A 254 -14.85 -1.45 -28.69
C PRO A 254 -15.79 -2.46 -28.02
N ALA A 255 -17.03 -2.61 -28.53
CA ALA A 255 -18.02 -3.54 -27.97
C ALA A 255 -17.64 -5.02 -28.17
N ALA A 256 -17.05 -5.39 -29.31
CA ALA A 256 -16.61 -6.76 -29.58
C ALA A 256 -15.44 -7.18 -28.69
N ARG A 257 -14.49 -6.26 -28.41
CA ARG A 257 -13.37 -6.53 -27.48
C ARG A 257 -13.86 -6.96 -26.10
N ILE A 258 -14.95 -6.34 -25.61
CA ILE A 258 -15.56 -6.67 -24.32
C ILE A 258 -16.13 -8.09 -24.33
N ARG A 259 -16.86 -8.45 -25.39
CA ARG A 259 -17.42 -9.81 -25.56
C ARG A 259 -16.30 -10.87 -25.60
N ASP A 260 -15.15 -10.55 -26.19
CA ASP A 260 -13.98 -11.45 -26.25
C ASP A 260 -13.23 -11.55 -24.91
N THR A 261 -13.13 -10.49 -24.11
CA THR A 261 -12.47 -10.54 -22.79
C THR A 261 -13.17 -11.47 -21.79
N THR A 262 -14.47 -11.68 -21.91
CA THR A 262 -15.21 -12.65 -21.08
C THR A 262 -14.73 -14.10 -21.24
N GLN A 263 -13.97 -14.40 -22.30
CA GLN A 263 -13.39 -15.70 -22.57
C GLN A 263 -12.01 -15.93 -21.92
N TYR A 264 -11.33 -14.86 -21.47
CA TYR A 264 -9.94 -14.89 -20.99
C TYR A 264 -9.79 -14.28 -19.60
N ASN A 265 -10.38 -14.89 -18.55
CA ASN A 265 -10.03 -14.64 -17.15
C ASN A 265 -9.89 -13.16 -16.71
N SER A 266 -10.50 -12.22 -17.43
CA SER A 266 -10.53 -10.80 -17.07
C SER A 266 -11.51 -10.64 -15.92
N ALA A 267 -11.12 -9.87 -14.91
CA ALA A 267 -11.89 -9.71 -13.69
C ALA A 267 -13.38 -9.43 -13.99
N ASP A 268 -14.28 -10.07 -13.23
CA ASP A 268 -15.72 -9.79 -13.27
C ASP A 268 -15.94 -8.26 -13.20
N PRO A 269 -16.76 -7.67 -14.09
CA PRO A 269 -17.01 -6.22 -14.14
C PRO A 269 -17.32 -5.59 -12.78
N ILE A 270 -17.92 -6.35 -11.85
CA ILE A 270 -18.21 -5.87 -10.50
C ILE A 270 -16.95 -5.60 -9.65
N PHE A 271 -15.81 -6.24 -9.93
CA PHE A 271 -14.55 -6.11 -9.18
C PHE A 271 -13.49 -5.28 -9.89
N THR A 272 -13.74 -4.87 -11.13
CA THR A 272 -12.76 -4.19 -11.97
C THR A 272 -12.23 -2.91 -11.33
N ALA A 273 -13.12 -2.08 -10.77
CA ALA A 273 -12.69 -0.85 -10.09
C ALA A 273 -11.84 -1.13 -8.82
N VAL A 274 -12.19 -2.16 -8.04
CA VAL A 274 -11.45 -2.55 -6.83
C VAL A 274 -10.07 -3.09 -7.20
N LYS A 275 -9.97 -3.89 -8.28
CA LYS A 275 -8.69 -4.36 -8.81
C LYS A 275 -7.77 -3.19 -9.15
N GLY A 276 -8.30 -2.15 -9.76
CA GLY A 276 -7.55 -0.94 -10.12
C GLY A 276 -7.00 -0.23 -8.89
N ILE A 277 -7.84 0.01 -7.87
CA ILE A 277 -7.37 0.60 -6.61
C ILE A 277 -6.32 -0.27 -5.93
N ALA A 278 -6.52 -1.59 -5.86
CA ALA A 278 -5.58 -2.49 -5.22
C ALA A 278 -4.21 -2.47 -5.92
N SER A 279 -4.23 -2.40 -7.25
CA SER A 279 -3.01 -2.30 -8.06
C SER A 279 -2.29 -0.96 -7.84
N LEU A 280 -3.04 0.16 -7.78
CA LEU A 280 -2.49 1.48 -7.44
C LEU A 280 -1.92 1.54 -6.02
N ALA A 281 -2.63 0.96 -5.05
CA ALA A 281 -2.20 0.94 -3.66
C ALA A 281 -0.91 0.14 -3.52
N LYS A 282 -0.83 -1.03 -4.15
CA LYS A 282 0.39 -1.84 -4.21
C LYS A 282 1.55 -1.06 -4.83
N GLN A 283 1.33 -0.43 -5.99
CA GLN A 283 2.36 0.40 -6.62
C GLN A 283 2.88 1.49 -5.68
N LYS A 284 1.98 2.19 -4.96
CA LYS A 284 2.38 3.25 -4.04
C LYS A 284 3.16 2.72 -2.82
N ILE A 285 2.82 1.52 -2.34
CA ILE A 285 3.58 0.84 -1.30
C ILE A 285 4.98 0.51 -1.82
N ASP A 286 5.06 -0.13 -2.99
CA ASP A 286 6.33 -0.51 -3.63
C ASP A 286 7.23 0.72 -3.89
N GLU A 287 6.65 1.83 -4.37
CA GLU A 287 7.36 3.11 -4.57
C GLU A 287 7.88 3.69 -3.24
N GLY A 288 7.08 3.61 -2.19
CA GLY A 288 7.48 4.04 -0.85
C GLY A 288 8.67 3.24 -0.32
N GLU A 289 8.61 1.91 -0.42
CA GLU A 289 9.69 1.02 -0.02
C GLU A 289 10.99 1.28 -0.80
N GLN A 290 10.88 1.47 -2.12
CA GLN A 290 12.03 1.85 -2.95
C GLN A 290 12.63 3.18 -2.51
N SER A 291 11.80 4.18 -2.17
CA SER A 291 12.27 5.47 -1.66
C SER A 291 13.02 5.33 -0.33
N TYR A 292 12.53 4.51 0.61
CA TYR A 292 13.22 4.27 1.88
C TYR A 292 14.55 3.55 1.67
N ALA A 293 14.59 2.53 0.81
CA ALA A 293 15.81 1.80 0.47
C ALA A 293 16.86 2.72 -0.19
N GLN A 294 16.44 3.59 -1.12
CA GLN A 294 17.30 4.58 -1.75
C GLN A 294 17.84 5.61 -0.75
N LEU A 295 17.01 6.07 0.18
CA LEU A 295 17.43 7.00 1.22
C LEU A 295 18.47 6.35 2.13
N ASN A 296 18.21 5.14 2.64
CA ASN A 296 19.14 4.40 3.48
C ASN A 296 20.47 4.17 2.74
N LEU A 297 20.42 3.74 1.47
CA LEU A 297 21.62 3.56 0.66
C LEU A 297 22.41 4.86 0.51
N SER A 298 21.74 5.98 0.24
CA SER A 298 22.39 7.29 0.10
C SER A 298 23.09 7.75 1.39
N VAL A 299 22.56 7.39 2.57
CA VAL A 299 23.18 7.68 3.86
C VAL A 299 24.43 6.83 4.04
N LEU A 300 24.34 5.52 3.76
CA LEU A 300 25.48 4.60 3.88
C LEU A 300 26.62 4.98 2.92
N GLN A 301 26.31 5.38 1.69
CA GLN A 301 27.28 5.82 0.69
C GLN A 301 28.08 7.07 1.11
N ARG A 302 27.56 7.91 2.02
CA ARG A 302 28.33 9.04 2.57
C ARG A 302 29.49 8.60 3.47
N HIS A 303 29.32 7.47 4.16
CA HIS A 303 30.31 6.92 5.08
C HIS A 303 31.17 5.84 4.43
N LEU A 304 30.60 5.06 3.52
CA LEU A 304 31.27 4.02 2.75
C LEU A 304 30.90 4.14 1.26
N PRO A 305 31.61 4.98 0.48
CA PRO A 305 31.25 5.29 -0.92
C PRO A 305 31.22 4.09 -1.87
N THR A 306 31.92 3.01 -1.53
CA THR A 306 31.94 1.76 -2.30
C THR A 306 30.68 0.91 -2.11
N THR A 307 29.67 1.40 -1.37
CA THR A 307 28.42 0.66 -1.11
C THR A 307 27.51 0.68 -2.33
N HIS A 308 27.19 -0.50 -2.86
CA HIS A 308 26.35 -0.66 -4.05
C HIS A 308 24.89 -0.98 -3.73
N SER A 309 24.67 -1.80 -2.70
CA SER A 309 23.33 -2.22 -2.32
C SER A 309 23.29 -2.68 -0.86
N ILE A 310 22.13 -2.55 -0.23
CA ILE A 310 21.85 -3.12 1.09
C ILE A 310 21.34 -4.55 0.87
N ILE A 311 21.93 -5.51 1.58
CA ILE A 311 21.55 -6.93 1.54
C ILE A 311 20.53 -7.22 2.65
N ARG A 312 20.80 -6.71 3.85
CA ARG A 312 19.99 -6.99 5.04
C ARG A 312 20.06 -5.84 6.03
N ILE A 313 19.02 -5.64 6.83
CA ILE A 313 19.01 -4.61 7.89
C ILE A 313 18.37 -5.16 9.16
N ALA A 314 18.97 -4.82 10.31
CA ALA A 314 18.35 -5.00 11.62
C ALA A 314 18.03 -3.62 12.24
N PRO A 315 16.83 -3.42 12.81
CA PRO A 315 16.40 -2.11 13.30
C PRO A 315 17.31 -1.52 14.37
N PHE A 316 17.84 -2.38 15.26
CA PHE A 316 18.67 -1.98 16.38
C PHE A 316 19.69 -3.07 16.75
N ALA A 317 20.95 -2.66 16.84
CA ALA A 317 22.07 -3.46 17.31
C ALA A 317 22.99 -2.64 18.23
N VAL A 318 23.68 -3.34 19.12
CA VAL A 318 24.70 -2.78 20.02
C VAL A 318 26.01 -3.51 19.78
N VAL A 319 27.10 -2.76 19.65
CA VAL A 319 28.44 -3.30 19.45
C VAL A 319 29.19 -3.37 20.79
N TYR A 320 29.69 -4.55 21.12
CA TYR A 320 30.59 -4.82 22.24
C TYR A 320 31.98 -5.14 21.73
N LEU A 321 32.99 -4.86 22.55
CA LEU A 321 34.39 -5.15 22.30
C LEU A 321 34.88 -6.13 23.37
N PHE A 322 35.57 -7.20 22.96
CA PHE A 322 36.19 -8.11 23.91
C PHE A 322 37.51 -7.52 24.41
N ASN A 323 37.69 -7.47 25.74
CA ASN A 323 38.92 -7.06 26.38
C ASN A 323 39.69 -8.32 26.82
N PRO A 324 40.81 -8.68 26.14
CA PRO A 324 41.57 -9.89 26.47
C PRO A 324 42.29 -9.79 27.82
N GLU A 325 42.65 -8.59 28.29
CA GLU A 325 43.31 -8.42 29.59
C GLU A 325 42.38 -8.69 30.77
N ARG A 326 41.09 -8.43 30.57
CA ARG A 326 40.05 -8.60 31.60
C ARG A 326 39.19 -9.85 31.39
N GLU A 327 39.43 -10.56 30.29
CA GLU A 327 38.60 -11.69 29.83
C GLU A 327 37.10 -11.35 29.85
N GLY A 328 36.74 -10.16 29.36
CA GLY A 328 35.38 -9.63 29.50
C GLY A 328 34.96 -8.69 28.37
N TRP A 329 33.66 -8.53 28.21
CA TRP A 329 33.07 -7.66 27.18
C TRP A 329 32.86 -6.24 27.71
N GLU A 330 33.17 -5.25 26.88
CA GLU A 330 32.95 -3.84 27.15
C GLU A 330 32.06 -3.23 26.07
N LYS A 331 31.08 -2.41 26.46
CA LYS A 331 30.19 -1.75 25.49
C LYS A 331 30.99 -0.67 24.74
N SER A 332 31.02 -0.75 23.41
CA SER A 332 31.84 0.16 22.58
C SER A 332 31.31 1.60 22.49
N GLY A 333 30.04 1.83 22.87
CA GLY A 333 29.34 3.10 22.66
C GLY A 333 28.70 3.24 21.28
N VAL A 334 28.83 2.25 20.39
CA VAL A 334 28.12 2.20 19.11
C VAL A 334 26.81 1.42 19.26
N GLU A 335 25.69 2.09 19.02
CA GLU A 335 24.37 1.47 18.97
C GLU A 335 23.46 2.17 17.96
N GLY A 336 22.68 1.40 17.21
CA GLY A 336 21.83 1.93 16.15
C GLY A 336 21.43 0.87 15.13
N SER A 337 21.09 1.30 13.92
CA SER A 337 20.63 0.37 12.87
C SER A 337 21.81 -0.35 12.23
N LEU A 338 21.69 -1.66 12.06
CA LEU A 338 22.68 -2.51 11.42
C LEU A 338 22.29 -2.75 9.96
N PHE A 339 23.26 -2.70 9.07
CA PHE A 339 23.15 -3.00 7.66
C PHE A 339 24.23 -4.00 7.25
N ILE A 340 23.85 -5.03 6.50
CA ILE A 340 24.78 -5.82 5.71
C ILE A 340 24.73 -5.24 4.30
N VAL A 341 25.88 -4.89 3.75
CA VAL A 341 25.98 -4.20 2.47
C VAL A 341 26.91 -4.91 1.51
N ARG A 342 26.58 -4.83 0.21
CA ARG A 342 27.50 -5.17 -0.87
C ARG A 342 28.36 -3.96 -1.21
N THR A 343 29.64 -4.21 -1.40
CA THR A 343 30.67 -3.22 -1.65
C THR A 343 31.64 -3.66 -2.75
N ASP A 344 32.56 -2.79 -3.15
CA ASP A 344 33.72 -3.19 -3.95
C ASP A 344 34.70 -4.02 -3.12
N GLY A 345 34.95 -5.25 -3.55
CA GLY A 345 36.09 -6.05 -3.10
C GLY A 345 37.25 -5.82 -4.06
N GLY A 346 38.48 -5.67 -3.58
CA GLY A 346 39.64 -5.37 -4.44
C GLY A 346 39.86 -6.33 -5.63
N ARG A 347 39.23 -7.52 -5.63
CA ARG A 347 39.24 -8.52 -6.72
C ARG A 347 37.84 -8.99 -7.16
N GLY A 348 36.76 -8.29 -6.81
CA GLY A 348 35.39 -8.71 -7.12
C GLY A 348 34.33 -8.04 -6.23
N GLU A 349 33.28 -8.78 -5.88
CA GLU A 349 32.30 -8.30 -4.89
C GLU A 349 32.87 -8.42 -3.47
N GLY A 350 32.70 -7.37 -2.66
CA GLY A 350 33.02 -7.35 -1.24
C GLY A 350 31.77 -7.15 -0.40
N TYR A 351 31.84 -7.46 0.89
CA TYR A 351 30.71 -7.29 1.80
C TYR A 351 31.17 -6.64 3.11
N ALA A 352 30.27 -5.89 3.75
CA ALA A 352 30.55 -5.27 5.04
C ALA A 352 29.32 -5.26 5.93
N VAL A 353 29.57 -5.31 7.24
CA VAL A 353 28.61 -4.98 8.29
C VAL A 353 28.81 -3.53 8.68
N PHE A 354 27.72 -2.78 8.76
CA PHE A 354 27.71 -1.36 9.09
C PHE A 354 26.67 -1.14 10.21
N VAL A 355 27.08 -0.63 11.37
CA VAL A 355 26.15 -0.10 12.38
C VAL A 355 26.22 1.42 12.37
N LEU A 356 25.12 2.05 11.94
CA LEU A 356 24.96 3.50 11.92
C LEU A 356 24.65 3.99 13.33
N ASN A 357 25.61 4.66 13.95
CA ASN A 357 25.55 5.04 15.35
C ASN A 357 24.55 6.17 15.58
N ARG A 358 23.64 5.98 16.54
CA ARG A 358 22.65 6.98 16.95
C ARG A 358 23.11 7.82 18.15
N ARG A 359 24.15 7.37 18.88
CA ARG A 359 24.69 8.06 20.07
C ARG A 359 25.91 8.92 19.78
N GLY A 360 26.52 8.79 18.62
CA GLY A 360 27.75 9.49 18.26
C GLY A 360 27.98 9.52 16.76
N LEU A 361 29.07 10.19 16.35
CA LEU A 361 29.44 10.32 14.94
C LEU A 361 30.26 9.13 14.42
N GLU A 362 30.77 8.30 15.33
CA GLU A 362 31.60 7.14 15.00
C GLU A 362 30.72 5.93 14.73
N ASN A 363 30.67 5.52 13.47
CA ASN A 363 29.97 4.32 13.02
C ASN A 363 30.89 3.10 13.11
N PHE A 364 30.30 1.92 13.30
CA PHE A 364 31.03 0.65 13.19
C PHE A 364 30.92 0.12 11.76
N ILE A 365 32.05 -0.17 11.12
CA ILE A 365 32.12 -0.75 9.78
C ILE A 365 33.18 -1.85 9.79
N LEU A 366 32.78 -3.09 9.49
CA LEU A 366 33.66 -4.24 9.44
C LEU A 366 33.48 -4.97 8.11
N ARG A 367 34.58 -5.28 7.41
CA ARG A 367 34.54 -6.06 6.16
C ARG A 367 34.42 -7.55 6.45
N LEU A 368 33.51 -8.20 5.73
CA LEU A 368 33.34 -9.65 5.75
C LEU A 368 34.21 -10.25 4.65
N GLU A 369 35.33 -10.87 5.05
CA GLU A 369 36.34 -11.40 4.14
C GLU A 369 36.46 -12.92 4.21
N LYS A 370 36.20 -13.53 5.38
CA LYS A 370 36.33 -14.97 5.62
C LYS A 370 35.23 -15.51 6.51
N ALA A 371 34.82 -16.76 6.27
CA ALA A 371 33.77 -17.39 7.04
C ALA A 371 34.11 -17.52 8.53
N ASP A 372 35.40 -17.72 8.87
CA ASP A 372 35.89 -17.84 10.24
C ASP A 372 35.82 -16.53 11.05
N GLN A 373 35.55 -15.39 10.39
CA GLN A 373 35.32 -14.13 11.08
C GLN A 373 33.95 -14.05 11.75
N VAL A 374 33.00 -14.92 11.39
CA VAL A 374 31.61 -14.82 11.83
C VAL A 374 31.21 -16.06 12.61
N GLU A 375 30.84 -15.89 13.87
CA GLU A 375 30.27 -16.94 14.70
C GLU A 375 28.90 -16.51 15.23
N VAL A 376 27.87 -17.31 14.96
CA VAL A 376 26.50 -17.06 15.42
C VAL A 376 26.27 -17.88 16.69
N THR A 377 26.01 -17.21 17.81
CA THR A 377 25.72 -17.84 19.11
C THR A 377 24.24 -17.73 19.45
N GLU A 378 23.81 -18.12 20.65
CA GLU A 378 22.43 -17.97 21.10
C GLU A 378 22.03 -16.51 21.36
N GLU A 379 22.95 -15.66 21.82
CA GLU A 379 22.63 -14.29 22.23
C GLU A 379 23.35 -13.21 21.40
N TYR A 380 24.46 -13.55 20.73
CA TYR A 380 25.30 -12.61 20.01
C TYR A 380 25.76 -13.15 18.65
N ILE A 381 26.13 -12.24 17.75
CA ILE A 381 26.97 -12.57 16.59
C ILE A 381 28.38 -12.06 16.91
N ILE A 382 29.35 -12.96 16.94
CA ILE A 382 30.74 -12.65 17.22
C ILE A 382 31.46 -12.39 15.89
N LEU A 383 32.17 -11.26 15.81
CA LEU A 383 32.94 -10.85 14.64
C LEU A 383 34.42 -10.67 14.98
N GLN A 384 35.28 -11.44 14.32
CA GLN A 384 36.73 -11.33 14.49
C GLN A 384 37.37 -10.46 13.40
N ASP A 385 38.08 -9.41 13.83
CA ASP A 385 38.86 -8.50 13.00
C ASP A 385 40.32 -8.46 13.47
N GLY A 386 41.13 -9.36 12.92
CA GLY A 386 42.49 -9.59 13.38
C GLY A 386 42.53 -10.10 14.83
N GLU A 387 43.15 -9.30 15.71
CA GLU A 387 43.20 -9.57 17.16
C GLU A 387 42.00 -9.00 17.91
N THR A 388 41.14 -8.21 17.23
CA THR A 388 39.99 -7.57 17.85
C THR A 388 38.76 -8.44 17.69
N VAL A 389 38.03 -8.68 18.78
CA VAL A 389 36.79 -9.45 18.75
C VAL A 389 35.62 -8.54 19.14
N HIS A 390 34.61 -8.52 18.29
CA HIS A 390 33.39 -7.73 18.47
C HIS A 390 32.20 -8.65 18.74
N GLY A 391 31.29 -8.20 19.59
CA GLY A 391 30.04 -8.88 19.87
C GLY A 391 28.89 -7.99 19.41
N LEU A 392 28.04 -8.50 18.53
CA LEU A 392 26.84 -7.82 18.09
C LEU A 392 25.64 -8.39 18.84
N TRP A 393 25.00 -7.56 19.64
CA TRP A 393 23.69 -7.85 20.19
C TRP A 393 22.63 -7.20 19.29
N ILE A 394 21.63 -7.97 18.86
CA ILE A 394 20.55 -7.49 18.00
C ILE A 394 19.25 -7.61 18.78
N PHE A 395 18.48 -6.53 18.83
CA PHE A 395 17.17 -6.55 19.47
C PHE A 395 16.18 -7.34 18.62
N GLU A 396 15.50 -8.29 19.24
CA GLU A 396 14.41 -9.07 18.67
C GLU A 396 13.21 -9.11 19.64
N GLU A 397 12.00 -8.95 19.11
CA GLU A 397 10.76 -9.09 19.85
C GLU A 397 10.38 -10.57 19.97
N ALA A 398 9.87 -10.99 21.12
CA ALA A 398 9.45 -12.38 21.35
C ALA A 398 8.28 -12.81 20.45
N GLU A 399 7.36 -11.90 20.15
CA GLU A 399 6.17 -12.13 19.31
C GLU A 399 5.91 -10.90 18.44
N GLY A 400 6.77 -10.67 17.46
CA GLY A 400 6.70 -9.49 16.61
C GLY A 400 7.48 -9.63 15.30
N SER A 401 7.46 -8.56 14.50
CA SER A 401 8.07 -8.54 13.15
C SER A 401 9.59 -8.73 13.13
N THR A 402 10.24 -8.67 14.30
CA THR A 402 11.70 -8.82 14.46
C THR A 402 12.10 -10.17 15.08
N GLN A 403 11.15 -11.08 15.32
CA GLN A 403 11.44 -12.39 15.89
C GLN A 403 12.40 -13.18 14.99
N GLY A 404 13.51 -13.68 15.53
CA GLY A 404 14.50 -14.47 14.79
C GLY A 404 15.42 -13.66 13.87
N ILE A 405 15.32 -12.32 13.88
CA ILE A 405 16.11 -11.45 13.01
C ILE A 405 17.61 -11.59 13.27
N ARG A 406 18.02 -11.91 14.51
CA ARG A 406 19.42 -12.10 14.86
C ARG A 406 20.02 -13.31 14.15
N GLU A 407 19.30 -14.43 14.11
CA GLU A 407 19.73 -15.64 13.41
C GLU A 407 19.80 -15.40 11.89
N GLU A 408 18.78 -14.74 11.33
CA GLU A 408 18.77 -14.35 9.90
C GLU A 408 19.98 -13.47 9.54
N ILE A 409 20.27 -12.46 10.37
CA ILE A 409 21.40 -11.55 10.17
C ILE A 409 22.73 -12.31 10.27
N GLY A 410 22.89 -13.15 11.28
CA GLY A 410 24.10 -13.97 11.47
C GLY A 410 24.36 -14.89 10.29
N GLN A 411 23.32 -15.60 9.82
CA GLN A 411 23.42 -16.47 8.65
C GLN A 411 23.75 -15.68 7.38
N THR A 412 23.14 -14.51 7.20
CA THR A 412 23.43 -13.63 6.05
C THR A 412 24.89 -13.13 6.08
N MET A 413 25.42 -12.78 7.25
CA MET A 413 26.83 -12.39 7.41
C MET A 413 27.77 -13.54 7.03
N LEU A 414 27.48 -14.75 7.52
CA LEU A 414 28.28 -15.94 7.23
C LEU A 414 28.31 -16.24 5.72
N GLU A 415 27.17 -16.19 5.04
CA GLU A 415 27.08 -16.39 3.60
C GLU A 415 27.86 -15.32 2.81
N CYS A 416 27.79 -14.06 3.22
CA CYS A 416 28.55 -12.98 2.62
C CYS A 416 30.07 -13.21 2.79
N ALA A 417 30.50 -13.59 4.00
CA ALA A 417 31.90 -13.85 4.30
C ALA A 417 32.46 -15.04 3.51
N GLN A 418 31.69 -16.14 3.38
CA GLN A 418 32.04 -17.29 2.55
C GLN A 418 32.23 -16.91 1.06
N ARG A 419 31.37 -16.02 0.54
CA ARG A 419 31.48 -15.54 -0.85
C ARG A 419 32.71 -14.68 -1.06
N ALA A 420 32.98 -13.75 -0.14
CA ALA A 420 34.19 -12.92 -0.20
C ALA A 420 35.46 -13.80 -0.18
N GLU A 421 35.47 -14.83 0.65
CA GLU A 421 36.58 -15.76 0.77
C GLU A 421 36.81 -16.53 -0.54
N PHE A 422 35.74 -17.06 -1.12
CA PHE A 422 35.80 -17.78 -2.39
C PHE A 422 36.33 -16.91 -3.53
N VAL A 423 35.87 -15.66 -3.63
CA VAL A 423 36.35 -14.69 -4.64
C VAL A 423 37.84 -14.36 -4.41
N GLY A 424 38.26 -14.23 -3.16
CA GLY A 424 39.67 -14.00 -2.80
C GLY A 424 40.60 -15.14 -3.23
N GLN A 425 40.16 -16.39 -3.06
CA GLN A 425 40.93 -17.60 -3.41
C GLN A 425 40.98 -17.88 -4.92
N THR A 426 39.91 -17.58 -5.66
CA THR A 426 39.80 -17.86 -7.11
C THR A 426 40.37 -16.76 -8.02
N GLY A 427 40.90 -15.67 -7.45
CA GLY A 427 41.58 -14.64 -8.22
C GLY A 427 40.68 -13.77 -9.11
N GLY A 428 39.36 -13.78 -8.87
CA GLY A 428 38.39 -12.96 -9.61
C GLY A 428 37.96 -13.50 -10.98
N GLU A 429 38.23 -14.77 -11.31
CA GLU A 429 37.59 -15.41 -12.47
C GLU A 429 36.10 -15.65 -12.19
N VAL A 430 35.27 -14.74 -12.68
CA VAL A 430 33.81 -14.89 -12.69
C VAL A 430 33.46 -16.06 -13.59
N VAL A 431 33.15 -17.22 -12.99
CA VAL A 431 32.47 -18.31 -13.70
C VAL A 431 31.03 -17.85 -13.95
N GLN A 432 30.80 -17.24 -15.11
CA GLN A 432 29.45 -17.07 -15.66
C GLN A 432 28.87 -18.46 -15.91
N GLY A 433 28.02 -18.96 -15.00
CA GLY A 433 27.38 -20.26 -15.22
C GLY A 433 26.79 -20.99 -14.02
N GLN A 434 26.53 -20.34 -12.88
CA GLN A 434 25.60 -20.91 -11.89
C GLN A 434 24.51 -19.88 -11.57
N ASP A 435 23.30 -20.22 -11.99
CA ASP A 435 22.03 -19.58 -11.60
C ASP A 435 21.89 -19.63 -10.07
N TYR A 436 22.44 -18.64 -9.35
CA TYR A 436 22.20 -18.48 -7.91
C TYR A 436 20.95 -17.62 -7.68
N ARG A 437 19.78 -18.23 -7.86
CA ARG A 437 18.44 -17.61 -7.71
C ARG A 437 18.06 -17.16 -6.29
N PHE A 438 18.99 -17.08 -5.34
CA PHE A 438 18.63 -16.88 -3.93
C PHE A 438 19.01 -15.52 -3.32
N LEU A 439 19.78 -14.65 -4.00
CA LEU A 439 20.04 -13.27 -3.51
C LEU A 439 19.51 -12.15 -4.42
N ASN A 440 18.92 -12.48 -5.57
CA ASN A 440 18.02 -11.56 -6.28
C ASN A 440 16.56 -11.76 -5.83
N GLY A 441 16.38 -12.19 -4.58
CA GLY A 441 15.14 -12.02 -3.86
C GLY A 441 14.99 -10.54 -3.54
N ASN A 442 14.48 -9.79 -4.50
CA ASN A 442 13.49 -8.74 -4.21
C ASN A 442 12.17 -9.41 -3.79
N ASP A 443 12.26 -10.58 -3.13
CA ASP A 443 11.18 -11.29 -2.49
C ASP A 443 10.83 -10.39 -1.32
N GLY A 444 9.72 -9.68 -1.52
CA GLY A 444 9.20 -8.70 -0.60
C GLY A 444 9.34 -9.24 0.81
N TYR A 445 10.17 -8.57 1.59
CA TYR A 445 9.75 -8.33 2.95
C TYR A 445 8.34 -7.80 2.85
N GLU A 446 7.35 -8.56 3.32
CA GLU A 446 6.19 -7.94 3.91
C GLU A 446 6.72 -7.11 5.08
N GLN A 447 7.24 -5.92 4.78
CA GLN A 447 7.32 -4.86 5.74
C GLN A 447 5.87 -4.58 6.08
N GLN A 448 5.37 -5.20 7.14
CA GLN A 448 4.13 -4.77 7.75
C GLN A 448 4.29 -3.26 7.95
N GLY A 449 3.51 -2.50 7.17
CA GLY A 449 3.57 -1.04 7.16
C GLY A 449 3.52 -0.51 8.59
N PRO A 450 4.12 0.66 8.86
CA PRO A 450 4.49 1.10 10.20
C PRO A 450 3.34 0.86 11.19
N SER A 451 3.52 -0.16 12.03
CA SER A 451 2.73 -0.32 13.24
C SER A 451 2.85 0.98 14.02
N ALA A 452 1.76 1.36 14.69
CA ALA A 452 1.54 2.70 15.25
C ALA A 452 2.52 3.16 16.37
N GLY A 453 3.73 2.59 16.44
CA GLY A 453 4.78 2.91 17.40
C GLY A 453 6.18 3.12 16.80
N SER A 454 6.39 3.04 15.47
CA SER A 454 7.71 3.36 14.88
C SER A 454 7.91 4.88 14.80
N PRO A 455 8.89 5.47 15.51
CA PRO A 455 9.12 6.91 15.43
C PRO A 455 9.69 7.28 14.04
N ASP A 456 9.02 8.23 13.39
CA ASP A 456 9.44 8.86 12.14
C ASP A 456 10.90 9.34 12.23
N LEU A 457 11.76 8.82 11.35
CA LEU A 457 13.19 9.17 11.28
C LEU A 457 13.40 10.68 11.06
N MET A 458 12.47 11.37 10.41
CA MET A 458 12.50 12.83 10.27
C MET A 458 12.10 13.57 11.56
N ALA A 459 11.26 12.97 12.42
CA ALA A 459 10.90 13.53 13.72
C ALA A 459 11.99 13.31 14.79
N LEU A 460 12.76 12.22 14.68
CA LEU A 460 13.86 11.86 15.59
C LEU A 460 15.12 12.72 15.41
N LEU A 461 15.38 13.21 14.20
CA LEU A 461 16.55 14.05 13.91
C LEU A 461 16.41 15.50 14.42
N GLY A 462 15.23 15.89 14.92
CA GLY A 462 14.90 17.29 15.24
C GLY A 462 14.49 17.59 16.68
N GLN A 463 14.42 16.62 17.61
CA GLN A 463 14.00 16.89 19.00
C GLN A 463 15.08 16.54 20.02
N PRO A 464 15.44 17.45 20.94
CA PRO A 464 16.12 17.08 22.16
C PRO A 464 15.06 16.59 23.16
N ARG A 465 14.95 15.27 23.42
CA ARG A 465 14.04 14.79 24.47
C ARG A 465 14.56 13.62 25.31
N ASN A 466 14.85 14.01 26.55
CA ASN A 466 14.71 13.36 27.86
C ASN A 466 14.34 11.88 27.93
N GLU A 467 15.17 11.16 28.69
CA GLU A 467 14.92 9.84 29.25
C GLU A 467 13.63 9.80 30.10
N PRO A 468 12.80 8.75 29.98
CA PRO A 468 11.67 8.55 30.87
C PRO A 468 12.14 7.96 32.21
N THR A 469 12.43 8.82 33.18
CA THR A 469 12.37 8.47 34.60
C THR A 469 10.92 8.23 35.02
N SER A 470 10.57 7.00 35.40
CA SER A 470 10.07 6.61 36.74
C SER A 470 9.13 5.39 36.72
N ALA A 471 9.65 4.24 37.15
CA ALA A 471 9.01 3.34 38.11
C ALA A 471 10.10 2.43 38.72
N VAL A 472 10.47 2.74 39.96
CA VAL A 472 11.50 2.08 40.76
C VAL A 472 10.88 0.86 41.45
N GLN A 473 11.50 -0.32 41.36
CA GLN A 473 12.08 -1.06 42.49
C GLN A 473 12.50 -2.50 42.11
N GLY A 474 13.81 -2.67 41.94
CA GLY A 474 14.56 -3.80 42.49
C GLY A 474 14.70 -5.06 41.65
N VAL A 475 15.56 -5.05 40.61
CA VAL A 475 16.47 -6.15 40.24
C VAL A 475 17.54 -5.55 39.33
N ASP A 476 18.69 -5.09 39.84
CA ASP A 476 19.73 -4.51 38.97
C ASP A 476 21.16 -4.89 39.38
N THR A 477 21.33 -6.09 39.96
CA THR A 477 22.65 -6.63 40.30
C THR A 477 22.90 -8.05 39.77
N ASN A 478 21.95 -8.63 39.02
CA ASN A 478 22.07 -10.02 38.56
C ASN A 478 22.46 -10.16 37.08
N HIS A 479 22.24 -9.15 36.22
CA HIS A 479 22.51 -9.29 34.78
C HIS A 479 24.01 -9.21 34.45
N GLU A 480 24.75 -8.26 35.04
CA GLU A 480 26.22 -8.20 34.92
C GLU A 480 26.92 -9.44 35.51
N GLN A 481 26.37 -10.00 36.60
CA GLN A 481 26.94 -11.19 37.25
C GLN A 481 26.72 -12.46 36.41
N TYR A 482 25.55 -12.57 35.75
CA TYR A 482 25.24 -13.69 34.86
C TYR A 482 26.09 -13.66 33.58
N LEU A 483 26.33 -12.47 33.04
CA LEU A 483 27.21 -12.23 31.90
C LEU A 483 28.66 -12.63 32.23
N LEU A 484 29.17 -12.27 33.41
CA LEU A 484 30.52 -12.65 33.85
C LEU A 484 30.69 -14.16 34.10
N ASP A 485 29.64 -14.86 34.53
CA ASP A 485 29.69 -16.30 34.81
C ASP A 485 29.52 -17.18 33.56
N PHE A 486 28.82 -16.70 32.53
CA PHE A 486 28.73 -17.38 31.22
C PHE A 486 30.09 -17.39 30.49
N PHE A 487 30.77 -16.23 30.38
CA PHE A 487 32.03 -16.12 29.64
C PHE A 487 33.25 -16.75 30.34
N ARG A 488 33.19 -16.94 31.66
CA ARG A 488 34.22 -17.69 32.41
C ARG A 488 34.21 -19.20 32.08
N LYS A 489 33.12 -19.72 31.52
CA LYS A 489 33.00 -21.13 31.10
C LYS A 489 33.46 -21.39 29.67
N GLU A 490 33.22 -20.45 28.74
CA GLU A 490 33.60 -20.58 27.33
C GLU A 490 35.09 -20.32 27.08
N GLY A 491 35.73 -19.41 27.85
CA GLY A 491 37.17 -19.12 27.74
C GLY A 491 38.12 -20.26 28.13
N ALA A 492 37.61 -21.36 28.71
CA ALA A 492 38.43 -22.50 29.12
C ALA A 492 38.67 -23.57 28.03
N ASN A 493 38.06 -23.43 26.84
CA ASN A 493 38.11 -24.43 25.76
C ASN A 493 38.82 -23.98 24.47
N LEU A 494 39.46 -22.80 24.46
CA LEU A 494 40.34 -22.38 23.37
C LEU A 494 41.80 -22.51 23.84
N GLN A 495 42.38 -23.70 23.64
CA GLN A 495 43.83 -23.95 23.65
C GLN A 495 44.32 -24.33 22.26
#